data_AF-A0A1J1LPV5-F1
#
_entry.id   AF-A0A1J1LPV5-F1
#
_cell.length_a   1.000
_cell.length_b   1.000
_cell.length_c   1.000
_cell.angle_alpha   90.00
_cell.angle_beta   90.00
_cell.angle_gamma   90.00
#
_symmetry.space_group_name_H-M   'P 1'
#
loop_
_entity.id
_entity.type
_entity.pdbx_description
1 polymer ?
#
loop_
_entity_poly.entity_id
_entity_poly.type
_entity_poly.pdbx_seq_one_letter_code
_entity_poly.pdbx_strand_id
1 'polypeptide(L)'
;MLSIPTKSEKQCSLLVDGLRILAWQAYKAEYKPAEGQKKLEGLKLYEVFSKEWENHEIHKMDLPKVQKLVKSLGYSEDEIQEIREDYYSRKSSYNNGNGSQYTESNSSTDQPAF
;
A
#
# COMPACT_ATOMS: atom_id res chain seq x y z
N MET A 1 -21.29 -22.81 -1.65
CA MET A 1 -21.34 -22.63 -3.11
C MET A 1 -20.03 -21.98 -3.52
N LEU A 2 -19.18 -22.67 -4.27
CA LEU A 2 -17.92 -22.10 -4.77
C LEU A 2 -18.25 -21.22 -5.98
N SER A 3 -18.17 -19.90 -5.81
CA SER A 3 -18.33 -18.94 -6.91
C SER A 3 -16.96 -18.58 -7.46
N ILE A 4 -16.77 -18.71 -8.78
CA ILE A 4 -15.55 -18.28 -9.44
C ILE A 4 -15.64 -16.78 -9.65
N PRO A 5 -14.68 -15.98 -9.14
CA PRO A 5 -14.72 -14.54 -9.32
C PRO A 5 -14.57 -14.18 -10.80
N THR A 6 -15.43 -13.28 -11.25
CA THR A 6 -15.41 -12.66 -12.57
C THR A 6 -14.13 -11.86 -12.78
N LYS A 7 -13.83 -11.53 -14.05
CA LYS A 7 -12.67 -10.68 -14.38
C LYS A 7 -12.72 -9.33 -13.64
N SER A 8 -13.90 -8.73 -13.56
CA SER A 8 -14.10 -7.44 -12.89
C SER A 8 -13.88 -7.52 -11.38
N GLU A 9 -14.34 -8.60 -10.73
CA GLU A 9 -14.10 -8.82 -9.29
C GLU A 9 -12.60 -9.06 -9.00
N LYS A 10 -11.90 -9.79 -9.88
CA LYS A 10 -10.45 -9.95 -9.77
C LYS A 10 -9.72 -8.61 -9.92
N GLN A 11 -10.06 -7.83 -10.95
CA GLN A 11 -9.45 -6.51 -11.16
C GLN A 11 -9.71 -5.57 -9.99
N CYS A 12 -10.95 -5.53 -9.48
CA CYS A 12 -11.30 -4.76 -8.29
C CYS A 12 -10.45 -5.17 -7.08
N SER A 13 -10.31 -6.47 -6.85
CA SER A 13 -9.49 -7.00 -5.74
C SER A 13 -8.01 -6.61 -5.87
N LEU A 14 -7.46 -6.61 -7.09
CA LEU A 14 -6.08 -6.22 -7.36
C LEU A 14 -5.86 -4.73 -7.09
N LEU A 15 -6.77 -3.87 -7.57
CA LEU A 15 -6.70 -2.43 -7.33
C LEU A 15 -6.84 -2.10 -5.84
N VAL A 16 -7.77 -2.75 -5.13
CA VAL A 16 -7.94 -2.57 -3.69
C VAL A 16 -6.69 -3.02 -2.92
N ASP A 17 -6.03 -4.11 -3.32
CA ASP A 17 -4.77 -4.54 -2.70
C ASP A 17 -3.62 -3.54 -2.95
N GLY A 18 -3.53 -2.96 -4.16
CA GLY A 18 -2.57 -1.89 -4.45
C GLY A 18 -2.83 -0.64 -3.62
N LEU A 19 -4.09 -0.22 -3.48
CA LEU A 19 -4.48 0.89 -2.60
C LEU A 19 -4.19 0.61 -1.13
N ARG A 20 -4.37 -0.64 -0.66
CA ARG A 20 -3.95 -1.05 0.69
C ARG A 20 -2.45 -0.84 0.90
N ILE A 21 -1.62 -1.19 -0.08
CA ILE A 21 -0.16 -1.05 0.02
C ILE A 21 0.22 0.43 0.16
N LEU A 22 -0.38 1.30 -0.65
CA LEU A 22 -0.20 2.75 -0.54
C LEU A 22 -0.65 3.28 0.83
N ALA A 23 -1.85 2.90 1.27
CA ALA A 23 -2.38 3.29 2.56
C ALA A 23 -1.46 2.83 3.71
N TRP A 24 -0.90 1.62 3.62
CA TRP A 24 0.06 1.11 4.61
C TRP A 24 1.37 1.90 4.62
N GLN A 25 1.89 2.29 3.46
CA GLN A 25 3.09 3.11 3.37
C GLN A 25 2.89 4.49 4.01
N ALA A 26 1.77 5.15 3.70
CA ALA A 26 1.38 6.43 4.30
C ALA A 26 1.16 6.30 5.82
N TYR A 27 0.38 5.29 6.24
CA TYR A 27 0.09 5.03 7.65
C TYR A 27 1.37 4.84 8.48
N LYS A 28 2.35 4.10 7.98
CA LYS A 28 3.65 3.96 8.65
C LYS A 28 4.41 5.28 8.80
N ALA A 29 4.39 6.12 7.77
CA ALA A 29 5.11 7.38 7.75
C ALA A 29 4.49 8.40 8.72
N GLU A 30 3.16 8.39 8.82
CA GLU A 30 2.39 9.34 9.61
C GLU A 30 2.15 8.88 11.05
N TYR A 31 2.29 7.59 11.36
CA TYR A 31 1.97 7.06 12.69
C TYR A 31 2.83 7.71 13.78
N LYS A 32 2.16 8.45 14.65
CA LYS A 32 2.72 9.05 15.86
C LYS A 32 2.08 8.39 17.08
N PRO A 33 2.88 7.81 17.99
CA PRO A 33 2.34 7.28 19.24
C PRO A 33 1.73 8.41 20.07
N ALA A 34 0.70 8.08 20.85
CA ALA A 34 0.15 9.00 21.84
C ALA A 34 1.21 9.36 22.90
N GLU A 35 1.07 10.51 23.52
CA GLU A 35 2.02 11.00 24.53
C GLU A 35 2.19 9.97 25.67
N GLY A 36 3.43 9.61 25.96
CA GLY A 36 3.78 8.58 26.94
C GLY A 36 3.70 7.12 26.45
N GLN A 37 3.33 6.87 25.20
CA GLN A 37 3.31 5.52 24.61
C GLN A 37 4.57 5.24 23.76
N LYS A 38 5.00 3.97 23.74
CA LYS A 38 6.06 3.51 22.84
C LYS A 38 5.54 3.48 21.40
N LYS A 39 6.38 3.92 20.45
CA LYS A 39 6.12 3.79 19.02
C LYS A 39 5.94 2.31 18.65
N LEU A 40 4.78 1.97 18.07
CA LEU A 40 4.55 0.68 17.47
C LEU A 40 5.31 0.58 16.15
N GLU A 41 5.91 -0.57 15.89
CA GLU A 41 6.67 -0.86 14.67
C GLU A 41 6.38 -2.27 14.15
N GLY A 42 6.70 -2.50 12.88
CA GLY A 42 6.59 -3.81 12.23
C GLY A 42 5.19 -4.41 12.35
N LEU A 43 5.13 -5.67 12.82
CA LEU A 43 3.89 -6.45 12.89
C LEU A 43 2.82 -5.81 13.79
N LYS A 44 3.23 -5.23 14.93
CA LYS A 44 2.28 -4.61 15.88
C LYS A 44 1.60 -3.39 15.28
N LEU A 45 2.33 -2.59 14.50
CA LEU A 45 1.76 -1.45 13.81
C LEU A 45 0.82 -1.90 12.68
N TYR A 46 1.22 -2.96 11.97
CA TYR A 46 0.39 -3.53 10.89
C TYR A 46 -0.91 -4.13 11.40
N GLU A 47 -0.94 -4.72 12.60
CA GLU A 47 -2.19 -5.23 13.20
C GLU A 47 -3.21 -4.12 13.46
N VAL A 48 -2.76 -2.93 13.85
CA VAL A 48 -3.66 -1.76 14.02
C VAL A 48 -4.19 -1.33 12.65
N PHE A 49 -3.29 -1.15 11.68
CA PHE A 49 -3.67 -0.81 10.32
C PHE A 49 -4.63 -1.83 9.70
N SER A 50 -4.40 -3.13 9.88
CA SER A 50 -5.25 -4.19 9.30
C SER A 50 -6.68 -4.10 9.81
N LYS A 51 -6.87 -3.83 11.11
CA LYS A 51 -8.19 -3.67 11.69
C LYS A 51 -8.92 -2.44 11.14
N GLU A 52 -8.22 -1.33 10.96
CA GLU A 52 -8.80 -0.12 10.35
C GLU A 52 -9.13 -0.36 8.88
N TRP A 53 -8.22 -1.00 8.16
CA TRP A 53 -8.37 -1.34 6.75
C TRP A 53 -9.54 -2.28 6.51
N GLU A 54 -9.71 -3.33 7.31
CA GLU A 54 -10.82 -4.29 7.20
C GLU A 54 -12.20 -3.63 7.33
N ASN A 55 -12.29 -2.55 8.10
CA ASN A 55 -13.52 -1.79 8.29
C ASN A 55 -13.71 -0.65 7.27
N HIS A 56 -12.72 -0.43 6.40
CA HIS A 56 -12.74 0.67 5.44
C HIS A 56 -13.83 0.49 4.37
N GLU A 57 -14.48 1.59 3.98
CA GLU A 57 -15.61 1.57 3.04
C GLU A 57 -15.26 1.07 1.63
N ILE A 58 -13.96 1.07 1.30
CA ILE A 58 -13.45 0.60 0.01
C ILE A 58 -13.86 -0.84 -0.32
N HIS A 59 -14.05 -1.69 0.69
CA HIS A 59 -14.49 -3.08 0.51
C HIS A 59 -15.93 -3.21 0.02
N LYS A 60 -16.70 -2.12 0.07
CA LYS A 60 -18.09 -2.05 -0.45
C LYS A 60 -18.15 -1.41 -1.84
N MET A 61 -17.02 -0.99 -2.40
CA MET A 61 -16.96 -0.35 -3.71
C MET A 61 -16.95 -1.41 -4.82
N ASP A 62 -17.64 -1.11 -5.91
CA ASP A 62 -17.54 -1.83 -7.17
C ASP A 62 -16.39 -1.28 -8.02
N LEU A 63 -15.99 -2.03 -9.05
CA LEU A 63 -14.86 -1.68 -9.91
C LEU A 63 -14.89 -0.23 -10.44
N PRO A 64 -16.02 0.31 -10.95
CA PRO A 64 -16.05 1.70 -11.42
C PRO A 64 -15.77 2.73 -10.32
N LYS A 65 -16.20 2.49 -9.08
CA LYS A 65 -15.90 3.38 -7.94
C LYS A 65 -14.45 3.31 -7.54
N VAL A 66 -13.87 2.11 -7.52
CA VAL A 66 -12.44 1.92 -7.24
C VAL A 66 -11.59 2.61 -8.31
N GLN A 67 -11.93 2.48 -9.59
CA GLN A 67 -11.23 3.17 -10.68
C GLN A 67 -11.32 4.70 -10.56
N LYS A 68 -12.47 5.23 -10.15
CA LYS A 68 -12.62 6.68 -9.86
C LYS A 68 -11.74 7.11 -8.70
N LEU A 69 -11.68 6.31 -7.62
CA LEU A 69 -10.83 6.59 -6.48
C LEU A 69 -9.35 6.62 -6.88
N VAL A 70 -8.88 5.61 -7.62
CA VAL A 70 -7.51 5.54 -8.17
C VAL A 70 -7.16 6.82 -8.94
N LYS A 71 -8.04 7.24 -9.86
CA LYS A 71 -7.85 8.49 -10.62
C LYS A 71 -7.87 9.74 -9.75
N SER A 72 -8.76 9.80 -8.76
CA SER A 72 -8.85 10.95 -7.84
C SER A 72 -7.60 11.12 -6.98
N LEU A 73 -6.88 10.03 -6.71
CA LEU A 73 -5.59 10.03 -6.02
C LEU A 73 -4.42 10.35 -6.94
N GLY A 74 -4.67 10.59 -8.24
CA GLY A 74 -3.64 10.94 -9.22
C GLY A 74 -2.93 9.76 -9.87
N TYR A 75 -3.42 8.53 -9.66
CA TYR A 75 -2.85 7.32 -10.24
C TYR A 75 -3.67 6.79 -11.41
N SER A 76 -3.01 6.04 -12.28
CA SER A 76 -3.59 5.12 -13.24
C SER A 76 -3.71 3.71 -12.65
N GLU A 77 -4.52 2.86 -13.27
CA GLU A 77 -4.66 1.45 -12.85
C GLU A 77 -3.35 0.67 -13.03
N ASP A 78 -2.59 0.96 -14.09
CA ASP A 78 -1.30 0.33 -14.37
C ASP A 78 -0.26 0.69 -13.31
N GLU A 79 -0.20 1.95 -12.87
CA GLU A 79 0.69 2.39 -11.77
C GLU A 79 0.35 1.68 -10.46
N ILE A 80 -0.94 1.53 -10.13
CA ILE A 80 -1.37 0.78 -8.94
C ILE A 80 -0.92 -0.68 -9.02
N GLN A 81 -0.98 -1.27 -10.21
CA GLN A 81 -0.53 -2.63 -10.43
C GLN A 81 1.00 -2.76 -10.32
N GLU A 82 1.76 -1.83 -10.89
CA GLU A 82 3.22 -1.79 -10.77
C GLU A 82 3.68 -1.65 -9.30
N ILE A 83 3.06 -0.74 -8.54
CA ILE A 83 3.31 -0.56 -7.10
C ILE A 83 3.09 -1.87 -6.34
N ARG A 84 2.02 -2.60 -6.69
CA ARG A 84 1.70 -3.89 -6.08
C ARG A 84 2.76 -4.93 -6.41
N GLU A 85 3.15 -5.03 -7.67
CA GLU A 85 4.16 -6.00 -8.14
C GLU A 85 5.52 -5.74 -7.51
N ASP A 86 5.97 -4.48 -7.49
CA ASP A 86 7.21 -4.06 -6.83
C ASP A 86 7.20 -4.38 -5.34
N TYR A 87 6.09 -4.10 -4.64
CA TYR A 87 5.96 -4.42 -3.21
C TYR A 87 6.15 -5.91 -2.91
N TYR A 88 5.47 -6.79 -3.67
CA TYR A 88 5.59 -8.24 -3.46
C TYR A 88 6.94 -8.77 -3.94
N SER A 89 7.51 -8.20 -5.00
CA SER A 89 8.87 -8.51 -5.44
C SER A 89 9.89 -8.23 -4.33
N ARG A 90 9.88 -7.03 -3.76
CA ARG A 90 10.75 -6.65 -2.62
C ARG A 90 10.55 -7.55 -1.41
N LYS A 91 9.29 -7.87 -1.07
CA LYS A 91 8.98 -8.77 0.04
C LYS A 91 9.52 -10.18 -0.19
N SER A 92 9.42 -10.70 -1.42
CA SER A 92 9.94 -12.02 -1.78
C SER A 92 11.47 -12.06 -1.73
N SER A 93 12.15 -11.03 -2.23
CA SER A 93 13.61 -10.89 -2.19
C SER A 93 14.15 -10.82 -0.76
N TYR A 94 13.44 -10.11 0.13
CA TYR A 94 13.79 -10.04 1.55
C TYR A 94 13.68 -11.41 2.24
N ASN A 95 12.65 -12.20 1.93
CA ASN A 95 12.44 -13.53 2.51
C ASN A 95 13.37 -14.62 1.94
N ASN A 96 13.88 -14.47 0.72
CA ASN A 96 14.73 -15.47 0.06
C ASN A 96 16.24 -15.31 0.31
N GLY A 97 16.66 -14.47 1.28
CA GLY A 97 18.01 -14.56 1.83
C GLY A 97 19.13 -13.98 0.97
N ASN A 98 18.90 -12.84 0.32
CA ASN A 98 20.00 -11.96 -0.09
C ASN A 98 19.65 -10.52 0.27
N GLY A 99 20.16 -10.07 1.43
CA GLY A 99 20.10 -8.69 1.85
C GLY A 99 20.93 -7.80 0.92
N SER A 100 20.39 -7.44 -0.24
CA SER A 100 20.89 -6.31 -1.00
C SER A 100 20.31 -5.04 -0.43
N GLN A 101 21.07 -4.46 0.49
CA GLN A 101 20.98 -3.09 0.96
C GLN A 101 21.00 -2.14 -0.24
N TYR A 102 19.86 -1.55 -0.58
CA TYR A 102 19.80 -0.37 -1.43
C TYR A 102 19.12 0.75 -0.66
N THR A 103 19.88 1.84 -0.52
CA THR A 103 19.56 3.10 0.13
C THR A 103 18.30 3.73 -0.45
N GLU A 104 17.41 4.19 0.41
CA GLU A 104 16.36 5.17 0.08
C GLU A 104 17.01 6.40 -0.57
N SER A 105 16.96 6.47 -1.89
CA SER A 105 17.20 7.72 -2.62
C SER A 105 16.01 8.63 -2.36
N ASN A 106 16.09 9.41 -1.28
CA ASN A 106 15.29 10.62 -1.09
C ASN A 106 15.71 11.63 -2.17
N SER A 107 15.14 11.48 -3.36
CA SER A 107 15.17 12.52 -4.38
C SER A 107 14.07 13.52 -4.05
N SER A 108 14.41 14.58 -3.30
CA SER A 108 13.91 15.96 -3.46
C SER A 108 14.32 16.82 -2.28
N THR A 109 15.46 17.49 -2.36
CA THR A 109 15.50 18.90 -1.95
C THR A 109 16.42 19.65 -2.91
N ASP A 110 15.80 20.66 -3.46
CA ASP A 110 16.21 21.65 -4.44
C ASP A 110 17.36 22.54 -3.92
N GLN A 111 18.16 23.01 -4.89
CA GLN A 111 18.89 24.30 -4.92
C GLN A 111 20.33 24.46 -4.38
N PRO A 112 21.08 25.44 -4.95
CA PRO A 112 22.44 25.24 -5.43
C PRO A 112 23.46 26.00 -4.58
N ALA A 113 24.75 25.73 -4.76
CA ALA A 113 25.79 26.58 -4.22
C ALA A 113 26.71 27.07 -5.34
N PHE A 114 26.84 28.39 -5.35
CA PHE A 114 27.67 29.27 -6.19
C PHE A 114 29.14 28.86 -6.24
#